data_AF-A0A0S2DQT7-F1
#
_entry.id   AF-A0A0S2DQT7-F1
#
_cell.length_a   1.000
_cell.length_b   1.000
_cell.length_c   1.000
_cell.angle_alpha   90.00
_cell.angle_beta   90.00
_cell.angle_gamma   90.00
#
_symmetry.space_group_name_H-M   'P 1'
#
loop_
_entity.id
_entity.type
_entity.pdbx_description
1 polymer ?
#
loop_
_entity_poly.entity_id
_entity_poly.type
_entity_poly.pdbx_seq_one_letter_code
_entity_poly.pdbx_strand_id
1 'polypeptide(L)'
;MADGSIDAARADAEWAASTDPAQSTLGARTRPARARATAAAFADDGAPGAPTSNSYAQARTANEVLKAQHHKLRIAQLRGELIDRQQAVGQVFALARAERDAWLNWPARISSMLAAELGIDPHAMHIALEREVRQHLSELGDFVARLE
;
A
#
# COMPACT_ATOMS: atom_id res chain seq x y z
N MET A 1 46.00 -27.89 13.19
CA MET A 1 46.01 -26.53 13.75
C MET A 1 46.59 -25.63 12.67
N ALA A 2 45.75 -24.89 11.96
CA ALA A 2 46.19 -23.98 10.89
C ALA A 2 46.21 -22.57 11.47
N ASP A 3 47.39 -21.95 11.44
CA ASP A 3 47.65 -20.60 11.90
C ASP A 3 46.77 -19.61 11.10
N GLY A 4 45.86 -18.93 11.78
CA GLY A 4 44.87 -18.00 11.22
C GLY A 4 45.47 -16.67 10.75
N SER A 5 46.68 -16.70 10.22
CA SER A 5 47.35 -15.53 9.68
C SER A 5 46.76 -15.22 8.30
N ILE A 6 45.93 -14.19 8.24
CA ILE A 6 45.50 -13.59 6.98
C ILE A 6 46.70 -12.84 6.42
N ASP A 7 47.21 -13.29 5.28
CA ASP A 7 48.21 -12.55 4.52
C ASP A 7 47.59 -11.24 4.03
N ALA A 8 47.91 -10.15 4.73
CA ALA A 8 47.39 -8.81 4.43
C ALA A 8 47.77 -8.35 3.02
N ALA A 9 48.98 -8.70 2.55
CA ALA A 9 49.42 -8.32 1.20
C ALA A 9 48.59 -9.04 0.14
N ARG A 10 48.24 -10.31 0.39
CA ARG A 10 47.35 -11.07 -0.49
C ARG A 10 45.91 -10.54 -0.45
N ALA A 11 45.40 -10.21 0.73
CA ALA A 11 44.07 -9.64 0.88
C ALA A 11 43.94 -8.28 0.16
N ASP A 12 44.96 -7.43 0.28
CA ASP A 12 45.02 -6.13 -0.41
C ASP A 12 45.08 -6.30 -1.93
N ALA A 13 45.83 -7.31 -2.42
CA ALA A 13 45.90 -7.63 -3.84
C ALA A 13 44.56 -8.15 -4.39
N GLU A 14 43.89 -9.04 -3.64
CA GLU A 14 42.57 -9.56 -3.99
C GLU A 14 41.51 -8.44 -3.97
N TRP A 15 41.61 -7.50 -3.03
CA TRP A 15 40.73 -6.31 -3.00
C TRP A 15 40.96 -5.37 -4.17
N ALA A 16 42.22 -5.08 -4.53
CA ALA A 16 42.52 -4.23 -5.67
C ALA A 16 42.03 -4.84 -7.00
N ALA A 17 42.15 -6.16 -7.16
CA ALA A 17 41.69 -6.87 -8.34
C ALA A 17 40.15 -6.93 -8.47
N SER A 18 39.43 -6.94 -7.34
CA SER A 18 37.97 -7.06 -7.30
C SER A 18 37.25 -5.70 -7.31
N THR A 19 37.97 -4.57 -7.26
CA THR A 19 37.38 -3.24 -7.21
C THR A 19 37.25 -2.65 -8.62
N ASP A 20 36.00 -2.51 -9.09
CA ASP A 20 35.67 -1.89 -10.38
C ASP A 20 35.98 -0.37 -10.37
N PRO A 21 36.88 0.14 -11.24
CA PRO A 21 37.25 1.55 -11.29
C PRO A 21 36.07 2.48 -11.68
N ALA A 22 34.97 1.95 -12.22
CA ALA A 22 33.77 2.72 -12.50
C ALA A 22 33.01 3.18 -11.24
N GLN A 23 33.20 2.52 -10.08
CA GLN A 23 32.52 2.91 -8.84
C GLN A 23 33.21 4.03 -8.06
N SER A 24 34.51 4.27 -8.26
CA SER A 24 35.23 5.32 -7.51
C SER A 24 35.02 6.74 -8.07
N THR A 25 34.48 6.87 -9.29
CA THR A 25 34.33 8.17 -9.99
C THR A 25 32.94 8.81 -9.88
N LEU A 26 31.97 8.18 -9.22
CA LEU A 26 30.62 8.72 -9.06
C LEU A 26 30.47 9.77 -7.92
N GLY A 27 31.56 10.10 -7.21
CA GLY A 27 31.58 11.09 -6.13
C GLY A 27 31.68 12.56 -6.56
N ALA A 28 31.82 12.85 -7.87
CA ALA A 28 32.01 14.21 -8.37
C ALA A 28 31.04 14.53 -9.53
N ARG A 29 29.73 14.53 -9.25
CA ARG A 29 28.73 15.16 -10.14
C ARG A 29 27.98 16.26 -9.38
N THR A 30 28.32 17.48 -9.79
CA THR A 30 27.67 18.77 -9.62
C THR A 30 26.19 18.73 -9.19
N ARG A 31 25.93 19.35 -8.04
CA ARG A 31 24.59 19.66 -7.50
C ARG A 31 23.99 20.83 -8.30
N PRO A 32 22.82 20.71 -8.95
CA PRO A 32 22.14 21.88 -9.49
C PRO A 32 21.38 22.60 -8.37
N ALA A 33 21.62 23.90 -8.24
CA ALA A 33 20.84 24.77 -7.36
C ALA A 33 19.45 25.01 -7.99
N ARG A 34 18.37 24.73 -7.24
CA ARG A 34 17.06 25.31 -7.52
C ARG A 34 16.29 25.61 -6.24
N ALA A 35 15.49 26.66 -6.36
CA ALA A 35 14.97 27.55 -5.35
C ALA A 35 13.93 26.97 -4.37
N ARG A 36 13.77 27.73 -3.29
CA ARG A 36 13.03 27.57 -2.04
C ARG A 36 11.51 27.77 -2.15
N ALA A 37 10.71 26.95 -1.44
CA ALA A 37 9.36 27.26 -0.91
C ALA A 37 8.95 26.19 0.14
N THR A 38 9.15 26.42 1.45
CA THR A 38 8.16 26.75 2.52
C THR A 38 7.20 25.64 2.98
N ALA A 39 7.49 25.05 4.16
CA ALA A 39 6.55 24.70 5.25
C ALA A 39 7.38 24.40 6.52
N ALA A 40 7.50 25.34 7.46
CA ALA A 40 6.85 25.30 8.79
C ALA A 40 7.24 24.05 9.61
N ALA A 41 8.37 24.09 10.33
CA ALA A 41 8.49 24.53 11.73
C ALA A 41 8.00 23.50 12.77
N PHE A 42 8.94 22.67 13.25
CA PHE A 42 9.13 22.43 14.68
C PHE A 42 10.65 22.48 14.99
N ALA A 43 10.99 23.49 15.78
CA ALA A 43 12.19 23.77 16.58
C ALA A 43 12.77 22.54 17.29
N ASP A 44 14.01 22.44 17.78
CA ASP A 44 15.22 23.27 17.97
C ASP A 44 16.20 22.26 18.66
N ASP A 45 17.50 22.18 18.39
CA ASP A 45 18.51 22.98 19.08
C ASP A 45 19.93 22.55 18.59
N GLY A 46 20.89 23.48 18.53
CA GLY A 46 22.31 23.18 18.81
C GLY A 46 23.33 22.91 17.67
N ALA A 47 23.82 23.98 17.04
CA ALA A 47 25.23 24.27 16.68
C ALA A 47 25.94 23.66 15.43
N PRO A 48 26.84 24.44 14.78
CA PRO A 48 27.51 24.11 13.51
C PRO A 48 28.92 23.50 13.73
N GLY A 49 29.25 22.43 12.99
CA GLY A 49 30.62 21.91 12.90
C GLY A 49 30.68 20.50 12.32
N ALA A 50 31.16 20.36 11.09
CA ALA A 50 31.44 19.04 10.51
C ALA A 50 32.64 18.39 11.24
N PRO A 51 32.61 17.07 11.49
CA PRO A 51 33.10 16.15 10.47
C PRO A 51 32.21 14.91 10.30
N THR A 52 32.33 14.30 9.13
CA THR A 52 31.52 13.24 8.54
C THR A 52 31.58 11.87 9.24
N SER A 53 32.06 11.77 10.49
CA SER A 53 32.31 10.50 11.20
C SER A 53 31.14 9.97 12.03
N ASN A 54 30.20 10.82 12.47
CA ASN A 54 28.97 10.36 13.17
C ASN A 54 27.85 9.98 12.21
N SER A 55 27.88 10.45 10.96
CA SER A 55 26.82 10.15 9.99
C SER A 55 26.87 8.70 9.52
N TYR A 56 28.05 8.09 9.43
CA TYR A 56 28.20 6.74 8.89
C TYR A 56 27.74 5.67 9.90
N ALA A 57 28.14 5.79 11.17
CA ALA A 57 27.68 4.87 12.22
C ALA A 57 26.16 4.98 12.42
N GLN A 58 25.60 6.20 12.41
CA GLN A 58 24.16 6.43 12.47
C GLN A 58 23.43 5.88 11.23
N ALA A 59 23.96 6.12 10.03
CA ALA A 59 23.40 5.60 8.79
C ALA A 59 23.46 4.06 8.72
N ARG A 60 24.49 3.43 9.28
CA ARG A 60 24.59 1.98 9.38
C ARG A 60 23.52 1.42 10.30
N THR A 61 23.34 2.00 11.49
CA THR A 61 22.27 1.60 12.41
C THR A 61 20.89 1.78 11.79
N ALA A 62 20.64 2.91 11.11
CA ALA A 62 19.39 3.14 10.39
C ALA A 62 19.13 2.11 9.28
N ASN A 63 20.16 1.75 8.51
CA ASN A 63 20.05 0.71 7.48
C ASN A 63 19.75 -0.67 8.07
N GLU A 64 20.40 -1.05 9.18
CA GLU A 64 20.12 -2.33 9.85
C GLU A 64 18.71 -2.37 10.43
N VAL A 65 18.22 -1.26 10.99
CA VAL A 65 16.83 -1.15 11.46
C VAL A 65 15.85 -1.29 10.29
N LEU A 66 16.09 -0.63 9.16
CA LEU A 66 15.24 -0.75 7.96
C LEU A 66 15.26 -2.17 7.39
N LYS A 67 16.42 -2.84 7.36
CA LYS A 67 16.53 -4.25 6.95
C LYS A 67 15.72 -5.16 7.88
N ALA A 68 15.80 -4.96 9.20
CA ALA A 68 15.03 -5.72 10.17
C ALA A 68 13.52 -5.50 10.00
N GLN A 69 13.09 -4.25 9.76
CA GLN A 69 11.69 -3.93 9.47
C GLN A 69 11.21 -4.60 8.17
N HIS A 70 12.02 -4.58 7.12
CA HIS A 70 11.72 -5.25 5.85
C HIS A 70 11.60 -6.77 6.02
N HIS A 71 12.53 -7.40 6.75
CA HIS A 71 12.44 -8.83 7.07
C HIS A 71 11.19 -9.17 7.88
N LYS A 72 10.83 -8.34 8.87
CA LYS A 72 9.60 -8.52 9.65
C LYS A 72 8.36 -8.47 8.77
N LEU A 73 8.26 -7.49 7.87
CA LEU A 73 7.15 -7.39 6.92
C LEU A 73 7.08 -8.60 5.98
N ARG A 74 8.23 -9.08 5.49
CA ARG A 74 8.26 -10.26 4.62
C ARG A 74 7.86 -11.53 5.34
N ILE A 75 8.25 -11.69 6.60
CA ILE A 75 7.79 -12.80 7.45
C ILE A 75 6.28 -12.72 7.66
N ALA A 76 5.73 -11.55 7.98
CA ALA A 76 4.29 -11.35 8.15
C ALA A 76 3.51 -11.62 6.85
N GLN A 77 4.04 -11.21 5.70
CA GLN A 77 3.47 -11.53 4.38
C GLN A 77 3.47 -13.04 4.10
N LEU A 78 4.59 -13.73 4.36
CA LEU A 78 4.69 -15.20 4.18
C LEU A 78 3.77 -15.97 5.14
N ARG A 79 3.50 -15.41 6.33
CA ARG A 79 2.51 -15.93 7.28
C ARG A 79 1.07 -15.63 6.88
N GLY A 80 0.84 -14.85 5.82
CA GLY A 80 -0.50 -14.46 5.36
C GLY A 80 -1.17 -13.39 6.23
N GLU A 81 -0.42 -12.70 7.09
CA GLU A 81 -0.95 -11.65 7.98
C GLU A 81 -1.12 -10.30 7.25
N LEU A 82 -0.39 -10.10 6.14
CA LEU A 82 -0.53 -8.90 5.30
C LEU A 82 -1.51 -9.16 4.16
N ILE A 83 -2.63 -8.42 4.18
CA ILE A 83 -3.55 -8.33 3.05
C ILE A 83 -3.21 -7.06 2.27
N ASP A 84 -3.10 -7.20 0.94
CA ASP A 84 -2.93 -6.05 0.05
C ASP A 84 -4.19 -5.17 0.13
N ARG A 85 -4.01 -3.88 0.47
CA ARG A 85 -5.12 -2.94 0.63
C ARG A 85 -5.94 -2.78 -0.65
N GLN A 86 -5.30 -2.74 -1.82
CA GLN A 86 -6.00 -2.59 -3.10
C GLN A 86 -6.84 -3.84 -3.41
N GLN A 87 -6.32 -5.03 -3.10
CA GLN A 87 -7.07 -6.29 -3.21
C GLN A 87 -8.26 -6.31 -2.25
N ALA A 88 -8.08 -5.95 -0.97
CA ALA A 88 -9.15 -5.92 0.01
C ALA A 88 -10.28 -4.96 -0.40
N VAL A 89 -9.91 -3.75 -0.83
CA VAL A 89 -10.86 -2.75 -1.32
C VAL A 89 -11.59 -3.27 -2.56
N GLY A 90 -10.87 -3.87 -3.52
CA GLY A 90 -11.47 -4.48 -4.70
C GLY A 90 -12.48 -5.58 -4.37
N GLN A 91 -12.19 -6.44 -3.39
CA GLN A 91 -13.11 -7.50 -2.94
C GLN A 91 -14.37 -6.93 -2.29
N VAL A 92 -14.23 -5.88 -1.46
CA VAL A 92 -15.40 -5.21 -0.85
C VAL A 92 -16.29 -4.58 -1.92
N PHE A 93 -15.70 -3.91 -2.93
CA PHE A 93 -16.47 -3.37 -4.05
C PHE A 93 -17.14 -4.46 -4.89
N ALA A 94 -16.46 -5.58 -5.12
CA ALA A 94 -17.03 -6.72 -5.83
C ALA A 94 -18.23 -7.31 -5.07
N LEU A 95 -18.12 -7.46 -3.75
CA LEU A 95 -19.21 -7.92 -2.89
C LEU A 95 -20.40 -6.96 -2.91
N ALA A 96 -20.16 -5.66 -2.73
CA ALA A 96 -21.21 -4.64 -2.78
C ALA A 96 -21.93 -4.63 -4.14
N ARG A 97 -21.19 -4.84 -5.24
CA ARG A 97 -21.79 -4.94 -6.57
C ARG A 97 -22.62 -6.21 -6.73
N ALA A 98 -22.13 -7.35 -6.26
CA ALA A 98 -22.87 -8.61 -6.29
C ALA A 98 -24.18 -8.49 -5.50
N GLU A 99 -24.15 -7.83 -4.34
CA GLU A 99 -25.33 -7.53 -3.53
C GLU A 99 -26.34 -6.68 -4.31
N ARG A 100 -25.88 -5.56 -4.91
CA ARG A 100 -26.73 -4.70 -5.74
C ARG A 100 -27.39 -5.47 -6.89
N ASP A 101 -26.62 -6.29 -7.60
CA ASP A 101 -27.13 -7.05 -8.73
C ASP A 101 -28.13 -8.14 -8.29
N ALA A 102 -27.95 -8.73 -7.10
CA ALA A 102 -28.90 -9.63 -6.49
C ALA A 102 -30.23 -8.94 -6.16
N TRP A 103 -30.19 -7.72 -5.60
CA TRP A 103 -31.38 -6.92 -5.34
C TRP A 103 -32.12 -6.54 -6.62
N LEU A 104 -31.42 -6.17 -7.68
CA LEU A 104 -32.05 -5.83 -8.97
C LEU A 104 -32.74 -7.02 -9.64
N ASN A 105 -32.25 -8.24 -9.44
CA ASN A 105 -32.85 -9.46 -9.99
C ASN A 105 -33.97 -10.04 -9.09
N TRP A 106 -34.04 -9.61 -7.83
CA TRP A 106 -34.98 -10.17 -6.85
C TRP A 106 -36.47 -9.97 -7.22
N PRO A 107 -36.93 -8.78 -7.70
CA PRO A 107 -38.32 -8.59 -8.13
C PRO A 107 -38.77 -9.60 -9.19
N ALA A 108 -37.92 -9.91 -10.18
CA ALA A 108 -38.25 -10.88 -11.22
C ALA A 108 -38.55 -12.28 -10.67
N ARG A 109 -38.04 -12.63 -9.48
CA ARG A 109 -38.22 -13.94 -8.85
C ARG A 109 -39.44 -13.99 -7.93
N ILE A 110 -39.77 -12.88 -7.27
CA ILE A 110 -40.78 -12.85 -6.20
C ILE A 110 -42.14 -12.30 -6.65
N SER A 111 -42.17 -11.39 -7.62
CA SER A 111 -43.38 -10.61 -7.95
C SER A 111 -44.58 -11.49 -8.29
N SER A 112 -44.40 -12.53 -9.10
CA SER A 112 -45.50 -13.41 -9.50
C SER A 112 -46.07 -14.22 -8.35
N MET A 113 -45.20 -14.72 -7.45
CA MET A 113 -45.61 -15.49 -6.28
C MET A 113 -46.35 -14.60 -5.28
N LEU A 114 -45.80 -13.41 -4.99
CA LEU A 114 -46.40 -12.44 -4.08
C LEU A 114 -47.75 -11.91 -4.63
N ALA A 115 -47.84 -11.68 -5.94
CA ALA A 115 -49.07 -11.25 -6.59
C ALA A 115 -50.17 -12.31 -6.52
N ALA A 116 -49.81 -13.59 -6.68
CA ALA A 116 -50.75 -14.70 -6.53
C ALA A 116 -51.30 -14.82 -5.09
N GLU A 117 -50.45 -14.62 -4.08
CA GLU A 117 -50.85 -14.62 -2.67
C GLU A 117 -51.81 -13.47 -2.33
N LEU A 118 -51.57 -12.28 -2.92
CA LEU A 118 -52.35 -11.08 -2.65
C LEU A 118 -53.54 -10.89 -3.59
N GLY A 119 -53.67 -11.71 -4.64
CA GLY A 119 -54.72 -11.61 -5.65
C GLY A 119 -54.62 -10.37 -6.55
N ILE A 120 -53.41 -9.86 -6.77
CA ILE A 120 -53.13 -8.64 -7.56
C ILE A 120 -52.53 -9.04 -8.93
N ASP A 121 -52.60 -8.16 -9.92
CA ASP A 121 -51.92 -8.34 -11.20
C ASP A 121 -50.39 -8.52 -11.03
N PRO A 122 -49.81 -9.62 -11.54
CA PRO A 122 -48.37 -9.90 -11.41
C PRO A 122 -47.47 -8.84 -12.05
N HIS A 123 -47.90 -8.26 -13.17
CA HIS A 123 -47.08 -7.28 -13.88
C HIS A 123 -47.04 -5.95 -13.13
N ALA A 124 -48.19 -5.48 -12.63
CA ALA A 124 -48.27 -4.30 -11.77
C ALA A 124 -47.43 -4.46 -10.49
N MET A 125 -47.47 -5.64 -9.87
CA MET A 125 -46.63 -5.95 -8.70
C MET A 125 -45.13 -5.89 -9.05
N HIS A 126 -44.73 -6.42 -10.21
CA HIS A 126 -43.35 -6.37 -10.66
C HIS A 126 -42.83 -4.95 -10.85
N ILE A 127 -43.58 -4.11 -11.57
CA ILE A 127 -43.21 -2.71 -11.80
C ILE A 127 -43.10 -1.96 -10.47
N ALA A 128 -44.05 -2.17 -9.55
CA ALA A 128 -44.02 -1.52 -8.25
C ALA A 128 -42.78 -1.90 -7.44
N LEU A 129 -42.49 -3.20 -7.31
CA LEU A 129 -41.32 -3.68 -6.58
C LEU A 129 -40.00 -3.22 -7.23
N GLU A 130 -39.91 -3.28 -8.56
CA GLU A 130 -38.72 -2.83 -9.28
C GLU A 130 -38.42 -1.34 -9.01
N ARG A 131 -39.46 -0.50 -9.06
CA ARG A 131 -39.33 0.93 -8.77
C ARG A 131 -38.81 1.17 -7.35
N GLU A 132 -39.44 0.56 -6.34
CA GLU A 132 -39.06 0.79 -4.94
C GLU A 132 -37.65 0.25 -4.64
N VAL A 133 -37.28 -0.90 -5.18
CA VAL A 133 -35.93 -1.46 -5.02
C VAL A 133 -34.87 -0.53 -5.64
N ARG A 134 -35.11 -0.02 -6.86
CA ARG A 134 -34.18 0.92 -7.51
C ARG A 134 -34.05 2.22 -6.73
N GLN A 135 -35.18 2.76 -6.23
CA GLN A 135 -35.18 3.96 -5.40
C GLN A 135 -34.35 3.74 -4.13
N HIS A 136 -34.57 2.64 -3.41
CA HIS A 136 -33.84 2.31 -2.19
C HIS A 136 -32.33 2.17 -2.45
N LEU A 137 -31.93 1.48 -3.53
CA LEU A 137 -30.52 1.35 -3.91
C LEU A 137 -29.89 2.70 -4.28
N SER A 138 -30.65 3.62 -4.87
CA SER A 138 -30.17 4.98 -5.16
C SER A 138 -29.91 5.76 -3.88
N GLU A 139 -30.84 5.72 -2.92
CA GLU A 139 -30.71 6.40 -1.63
C GLU A 139 -29.52 5.90 -0.81
N LEU A 140 -29.27 4.58 -0.85
CA LEU A 140 -28.08 3.98 -0.25
C LEU A 140 -26.80 4.48 -0.92
N GLY A 141 -26.79 4.59 -2.25
CA GLY A 141 -25.66 5.16 -2.99
C GLY A 141 -25.38 6.62 -2.61
N ASP A 142 -26.42 7.44 -2.52
CA ASP A 142 -26.32 8.85 -2.11
C ASP A 142 -25.90 9.03 -0.66
N PHE A 143 -26.27 8.10 0.23
CA PHE A 143 -25.80 8.11 1.61
C PHE A 143 -24.30 7.80 1.69
N VAL A 144 -23.83 6.78 0.96
CA VAL A 144 -22.41 6.41 0.94
C VAL A 144 -21.56 7.53 0.34
N ALA A 145 -22.00 8.15 -0.76
CA ALA A 145 -21.27 9.25 -1.41
C ALA A 145 -21.12 10.50 -0.51
N ARG A 146 -21.98 10.69 0.49
CA ARG A 146 -21.89 11.79 1.46
C ARG A 146 -20.93 11.54 2.62
N LEU A 147 -20.51 10.29 2.82
CA LEU A 147 -19.58 9.91 3.88
C LEU A 147 -18.10 10.02 3.46
N GLU A 148 -17.83 10.07 2.16
CA GLU A 148 -16.49 10.31 1.57
C GLU A 148 -16.19 11.81 1.40
#